data_AF-A0A0D1YX68-F1
#
_entry.id   AF-A0A0D1YX68-F1
#
_cell.length_a   1.000
_cell.length_b   1.000
_cell.length_c   1.000
_cell.angle_alpha   90.00
_cell.angle_beta   90.00
_cell.angle_gamma   90.00
#
_symmetry.space_group_name_H-M   'P 1'
#
loop_
_entity.id
_entity.type
_entity.pdbx_description
1 polymer ?
#
loop_
_entity_poly.entity_id
_entity_poly.type
_entity_poly.pdbx_seq_one_letter_code
_entity_poly.pdbx_strand_id
1 'polypeptide(L)' 'MHLMYNQDPDTGKRVYTLKKVLDGVVTKSAHPARFSPDDKYSRHRVTLKKRYGLLLTQQSMSDVIPGTRIKY' A
#
# COMPACT_ATOMS: atom_id res chain seq x y z
N MET A 1 4.95 13.75 11.02
CA MET A 1 4.68 12.34 11.38
C MET A 1 5.99 11.63 11.67
N HIS A 2 6.17 11.11 12.89
CA HIS A 2 7.44 10.49 13.33
C HIS A 2 7.44 8.97 13.24
N LEU A 3 6.26 8.33 13.24
CA LEU A 3 6.17 6.88 13.17
C LEU A 3 6.46 6.38 11.75
N MET A 4 7.44 5.49 11.66
CA MET A 4 7.91 4.86 10.43
C MET A 4 7.78 3.34 10.54
N TYR A 5 7.89 2.61 9.43
CA TYR A 5 7.89 1.15 9.42
C TYR A 5 8.71 0.57 8.26
N ASN A 6 9.14 -0.68 8.43
CA ASN A 6 9.58 -1.59 7.37
C ASN A 6 8.65 -2.80 7.30
N GLN A 7 8.58 -3.45 6.14
CA GLN A 7 7.82 -4.68 5.96
C GLN A 7 8.77 -5.86 6.14
N ASP A 8 8.42 -6.76 7.06
CA ASP A 8 9.15 -8.00 7.29
C ASP A 8 8.98 -8.92 6.06
N PRO A 9 10.08 -9.34 5.40
CA PRO A 9 10.02 -10.22 4.23
C PRO A 9 9.34 -11.57 4.51
N ASP A 10 9.50 -12.12 5.71
CA ASP A 10 9.06 -13.49 6.03
C ASP A 10 7.61 -13.51 6.47
N THR A 11 7.21 -12.59 7.34
CA THR A 11 5.85 -12.56 7.90
C THR A 11 4.91 -11.60 7.19
N GLY A 12 5.43 -10.68 6.36
CA GLY A 12 4.68 -9.61 5.72
C GLY A 12 4.16 -8.53 6.68
N LYS A 13 4.45 -8.64 7.99
CA LYS A 13 3.99 -7.68 9.02
C LYS A 13 4.81 -6.40 8.99
N ARG A 14 4.24 -5.32 9.54
CA ARG A 14 4.93 -4.04 9.68
C ARG A 14 5.70 -4.00 10.99
N VAL A 15 7.01 -3.73 10.92
CA VAL A 15 7.86 -3.47 12.07
C VAL A 15 8.03 -1.96 12.21
N TYR A 16 7.54 -1.40 13.31
CA TYR A 16 7.49 0.05 13.53
C TYR A 16 8.77 0.58 14.18
N THR A 17 9.14 1.81 13.82
CA THR A 17 10.33 2.49 14.35
C THR A 17 10.17 4.02 14.22
N LEU A 18 11.00 4.77 14.96
CA LEU A 18 11.13 6.22 14.79
C LEU A 18 12.31 6.60 13.88
N LYS A 19 13.19 5.64 13.56
CA LYS A 19 14.37 5.85 12.72
C LYS A 19 13.96 6.02 11.25
N LYS A 20 14.66 6.91 10.52
CA LYS A 20 14.47 7.12 9.07
C LYS A 20 15.16 6.06 8.21
N VAL A 21 16.20 5.43 8.75
CA VAL A 21 16.92 4.32 8.14
C VAL A 21 17.10 3.25 9.21
N LEU A 22 16.77 2.02 8.87
CA LEU A 22 16.97 0.84 9.70
C LEU A 22 17.71 -0.20 8.85
N ASP A 23 18.86 -0.66 9.31
CA ASP A 23 19.68 -1.67 8.63
C ASP A 23 19.99 -1.35 7.15
N GLY A 24 20.29 -0.07 6.88
CA GLY A 24 20.57 0.42 5.52
C GLY A 24 19.33 0.61 4.63
N VAL A 25 18.14 0.20 5.08
CA VAL A 25 16.88 0.36 4.36
C VAL A 25 16.13 1.60 4.84
N VAL A 26 15.69 2.43 3.89
CA VAL A 26 14.89 3.63 4.17
C VAL A 26 13.48 3.23 4.62
N THR A 27 13.07 3.72 5.80
CA THR A 27 11.77 3.39 6.39
C THR A 27 10.65 4.23 5.77
N LYS A 28 9.44 3.65 5.71
CA LYS A 28 8.24 4.30 5.16
C LYS A 28 7.41 4.95 6.27
N SER A 29 6.68 6.02 5.97
CA SER A 29 5.71 6.61 6.92
C SER A 29 4.64 5.58 7.28
N ALA A 30 4.39 5.38 8.57
CA ALA A 30 3.30 4.53 9.05
C ALA A 30 1.91 5.14 8.80
N HIS A 31 1.86 6.43 8.51
CA HIS A 31 0.62 7.17 8.31
C HIS A 31 0.29 7.30 6.83
N PRO A 32 -0.99 7.17 6.44
CA PRO A 32 -1.42 7.35 5.06
C PRO A 32 -1.23 8.79 4.59
N ALA A 33 -1.18 8.99 3.28
CA ALA A 33 -1.21 10.32 2.68
C ALA A 33 -2.50 11.05 3.07
N ARG A 34 -2.40 12.36 3.35
CA ARG A 34 -3.55 13.19 3.74
C ARG A 34 -4.57 13.24 2.60
N PHE A 35 -5.83 12.98 2.92
CA PHE A 35 -6.93 13.21 1.99
C PHE A 35 -7.15 14.72 1.79
N SER A 36 -7.34 15.13 0.53
CA SER A 36 -7.73 16.49 0.17
C SER A 36 -8.86 16.42 -0.85
N PRO A 37 -9.99 17.09 -0.62
CA PRO A 37 -11.06 17.17 -1.61
C PRO A 37 -10.58 17.77 -2.94
N ASP A 38 -9.73 18.80 -2.86
CA ASP A 38 -9.21 19.53 -4.02
C ASP A 38 -7.94 18.92 -4.63
N ASP A 39 -7.80 17.59 -4.57
CA ASP A 39 -6.62 16.91 -5.11
C ASP A 39 -6.57 16.99 -6.65
N LYS A 40 -5.83 18.00 -7.14
CA LYS A 40 -5.58 18.27 -8.57
C LYS A 40 -4.91 17.09 -9.30
N TYR A 41 -4.22 16.21 -8.60
CA TYR A 41 -3.50 15.06 -9.18
C TYR A 41 -4.29 13.74 -9.09
N SER A 42 -5.55 13.78 -8.66
CA SER A 42 -6.45 12.63 -8.60
C SER A 42 -6.52 11.86 -9.93
N ARG A 43 -6.72 12.57 -11.06
CA ARG A 43 -6.74 11.97 -12.40
C ARG A 43 -5.45 11.22 -12.72
N HIS A 44 -4.30 11.86 -12.50
CA HIS A 44 -2.98 11.27 -12.76
C HIS A 44 -2.76 9.99 -11.95
N ARG A 45 -3.13 10.01 -10.66
CA ARG A 45 -3.04 8.82 -9.78
C ARG A 45 -3.89 7.67 -10.31
N VAL A 46 -5.13 7.94 -10.72
CA VAL A 46 -6.03 6.90 -11.26
C VAL A 46 -5.49 6.34 -12.58
N THR A 47 -5.00 7.19 -13.49
CA THR A 47 -4.40 6.76 -14.76
C THR A 47 -3.18 5.86 -14.54
N LEU A 48 -2.29 6.21 -13.61
CA LEU A 48 -1.14 5.38 -13.26
C LEU A 48 -1.57 4.03 -12.68
N LYS A 49 -2.51 4.02 -11.73
CA LYS A 49 -3.05 2.77 -11.19
C LYS A 49 -3.64 1.88 -12.28
N LYS A 50 -4.39 2.47 -13.22
CA LYS A 50 -4.99 1.75 -14.36
C LYS A 50 -3.92 1.11 -15.27
N ARG A 51 -2.84 1.83 -15.56
CA ARG A 51 -1.73 1.36 -16.42
C ARG A 51 -1.03 0.14 -15.83
N TYR A 52 -0.87 0.10 -14.51
CA TYR A 52 -0.21 -1.01 -13.80
C TYR A 52 -1.18 -2.10 -13.31
N GLY A 53 -2.47 -2.05 -13.69
CA GLY A 53 -3.45 -3.05 -13.25
C GLY A 53 -3.74 -3.04 -11.74
N LEU A 54 -3.48 -1.91 -11.06
CA LEU A 54 -3.60 -1.79 -9.59
C LEU A 54 -5.00 -1.33 -9.13
N LEU A 55 -5.95 -1.15 -10.05
CA LEU A 55 -7.33 -0.86 -9.68
C LEU A 55 -8.00 -2.15 -9.20
N LEU A 56 -8.77 -2.07 -8.12
CA LEU A 56 -9.56 -3.19 -7.62
C LEU A 56 -10.49 -3.78 -8.69
N THR A 57 -11.00 -2.93 -9.58
CA THR A 57 -11.86 -3.36 -10.71
C THR A 57 -11.10 -4.12 -11.81
N GLN A 58 -9.78 -4.10 -11.81
CA GLN A 58 -8.93 -4.86 -12.73
C GLN A 58 -8.43 -6.19 -12.13
N GLN A 59 -8.51 -6.35 -10.81
CA GLN A 59 -8.05 -7.56 -10.12
C GLN A 59 -9.14 -8.63 -10.19
N SER A 60 -8.75 -9.88 -10.49
CA SER A 60 -9.68 -11.02 -10.42
C SER A 60 -10.11 -11.24 -8.97
N MET A 61 -11.35 -11.70 -8.78
CA MET A 61 -11.89 -11.99 -7.44
C MET A 61 -11.04 -13.00 -6.65
N SER A 62 -10.21 -13.80 -7.32
CA SER A 62 -9.24 -14.71 -6.71
C SER A 62 -8.14 -14.02 -5.92
N ASP A 63 -7.78 -12.79 -6.28
CA ASP A 63 -6.58 -12.10 -5.79
C ASP A 63 -6.90 -11.14 -4.65
N VAL A 64 -8.20 -10.85 -4.45
CA VAL A 64 -8.68 -9.85 -3.49
C VAL A 64 -8.72 -10.42 -2.07
N ILE A 65 -8.80 -11.76 -1.90
CA ILE A 65 -8.80 -12.40 -0.58
C ILE A 65 -8.07 -13.74 -0.61
N PRO A 66 -6.89 -13.88 0.03
CA PRO A 66 -6.31 -15.19 0.28
C PRO A 66 -7.19 -15.90 1.33
N GLY A 67 -8.15 -16.71 0.87
CA GLY A 67 -8.99 -17.55 1.73
C GLY A 67 -10.48 -17.64 1.40
N THR A 68 -11.01 -16.84 0.46
CA THR A 68 -12.46 -16.87 0.15
C THR A 68 -12.72 -17.58 -1.17
N ARG A 69 -12.41 -18.87 -1.24
CA ARG A 69 -12.94 -19.74 -2.30
C ARG A 69 -14.40 -20.06 -1.96
N ILE A 70 -15.33 -19.20 -2.36
CA ILE A 70 -16.75 -19.60 -2.42
C ILE A 70 -16.83 -20.65 -3.53
N LYS A 71 -16.83 -21.92 -3.12
CA LYS A 71 -17.20 -23.03 -3.98
C LYS A 71 -18.73 -23.01 -4.08
N TYR A 72 -19.24 -22.78 -5.27
CA TYR A 72 -20.50 -23.39 -5.68
C TYR A 72 -20.18 -24.75 -6.28
#